data_AF-R7GSY9-F1
#
_entry.id   AF-R7GSY9-F1
#
_cell.length_a   1.000
_cell.length_b   1.000
_cell.length_c   1.000
_cell.angle_alpha   90.00
_cell.angle_beta   90.00
_cell.angle_gamma   90.00
#
_symmetry.space_group_name_H-M   'P 1'
#
loop_
_entity.id
_entity.type
_entity.pdbx_description
1 polymer ?
#
loop_
_entity_poly.entity_id
_entity_poly.type
_entity_poly.pdbx_seq_one_letter_code
_entity_poly.pdbx_strand_id
1 'polypeptide(L)'
;MKRLVLTLAVALVTALSASAQRLANIQVEARFITDKMVLELGLSNVQRNNILQLNLSYLDAINSYRDINGKAWKHRNKELRRMMSDRQWKRYKESYYFYQPIDWRSNAYVHNIYAKYPNRVVVVHESKPCKHHKHHKYDKHDKHHKHDKHHKHDKHHKHDKHRKYDKDDWYEKHPFGSRR
;
A
#
# COMPACT_ATOMS: atom_id res chain seq x y z
N MET A 1 -28.21 -17.57 -37.02
CA MET A 1 -28.32 -16.84 -35.73
C MET A 1 -27.77 -17.63 -34.53
N LYS A 2 -28.13 -18.90 -34.30
CA LYS A 2 -27.67 -19.69 -33.13
C LYS A 2 -26.14 -19.74 -32.94
N ARG A 3 -25.36 -19.85 -34.02
CA ARG A 3 -23.88 -19.86 -33.98
C ARG A 3 -23.29 -18.51 -33.52
N LEU A 4 -23.83 -17.38 -33.97
CA LEU A 4 -23.36 -16.05 -33.56
C LEU A 4 -23.63 -15.78 -32.07
N VAL A 5 -24.81 -16.16 -31.58
CA VAL A 5 -25.16 -16.02 -30.16
C VAL A 5 -24.22 -16.85 -29.28
N LEU A 6 -23.93 -18.10 -29.68
CA LEU A 6 -22.99 -18.96 -28.96
C LEU A 6 -21.57 -18.37 -28.96
N THR A 7 -21.07 -17.89 -30.11
CA THR A 7 -19.75 -17.27 -30.20
C THR A 7 -19.63 -16.04 -29.31
N LEU A 8 -20.65 -15.16 -29.30
CA LEU A 8 -20.67 -13.97 -28.43
C LEU A 8 -20.73 -14.34 -26.95
N ALA A 9 -21.52 -15.35 -26.57
CA ALA A 9 -21.60 -15.83 -25.19
C ALA A 9 -20.25 -16.39 -24.71
N VAL A 10 -19.57 -17.19 -25.53
CA VAL A 10 -18.23 -17.73 -25.21
C VAL A 10 -17.21 -16.59 -25.09
N ALA A 11 -17.19 -15.65 -26.04
CA ALA A 11 -16.29 -14.50 -25.98
C ALA A 11 -16.48 -13.69 -24.69
N LEU A 12 -17.72 -13.43 -24.28
CA LEU A 12 -18.02 -12.72 -23.03
C LEU A 12 -17.53 -13.49 -21.79
N VAL A 13 -17.82 -14.78 -21.70
CA VAL A 13 -17.39 -15.62 -20.54
C VAL A 13 -15.86 -15.67 -20.44
N THR A 14 -15.16 -15.82 -21.56
CA THR A 14 -13.68 -15.82 -21.57
C THR A 14 -13.11 -14.47 -21.14
N ALA A 15 -13.66 -13.36 -21.63
CA ALA A 15 -13.23 -12.02 -21.25
C ALA A 15 -13.44 -11.73 -19.75
N LEU A 16 -14.60 -12.10 -19.20
CA LEU A 16 -14.90 -11.97 -17.77
C LEU A 16 -14.01 -12.85 -16.90
N SER A 17 -13.68 -14.07 -17.36
CA SER A 17 -12.77 -14.96 -16.63
C SER A 17 -11.34 -14.41 -16.60
N ALA A 18 -10.86 -13.89 -17.73
CA ALA A 18 -9.53 -13.28 -17.83
C ALA A 18 -9.40 -12.01 -16.97
N SER A 19 -10.43 -11.15 -16.94
CA SER A 19 -10.42 -9.96 -16.09
C SER A 19 -10.46 -10.31 -14.60
N ALA A 20 -11.24 -11.32 -14.20
CA ALA A 20 -11.27 -11.82 -12.82
C ALA A 20 -9.92 -12.41 -12.39
N GLN A 21 -9.27 -13.20 -13.25
CA GLN A 21 -7.94 -13.75 -12.99
C GLN A 21 -6.88 -12.65 -12.86
N ARG A 22 -6.91 -11.63 -13.72
CA ARG A 22 -6.02 -10.47 -13.62
C ARG A 22 -6.17 -9.78 -12.27
N LEU A 23 -7.41 -9.49 -11.85
CA LEU A 23 -7.66 -8.85 -10.56
C LEU A 23 -7.19 -9.71 -9.38
N ALA A 24 -7.44 -11.03 -9.42
CA ALA A 24 -6.97 -11.95 -8.38
C ALA A 24 -5.42 -11.95 -8.29
N ASN A 25 -4.73 -12.02 -9.43
CA ASN A 25 -3.27 -11.98 -9.47
C ASN A 25 -2.72 -10.66 -8.90
N ILE A 26 -3.31 -9.53 -9.29
CA ILE A 26 -2.97 -8.20 -8.77
C ILE A 26 -3.15 -8.16 -7.25
N GLN A 27 -4.27 -8.66 -6.72
CA GLN A 27 -4.53 -8.64 -5.28
C GLN A 27 -3.47 -9.42 -4.51
N VAL A 28 -3.11 -10.62 -4.97
CA VAL A 28 -2.09 -11.40 -4.26
C VAL A 28 -0.72 -10.74 -4.38
N GLU A 29 -0.40 -10.11 -5.51
CA GLU A 29 0.86 -9.38 -5.70
C GLU A 29 0.96 -8.15 -4.78
N ALA A 30 -0.10 -7.35 -4.74
CA ALA A 30 -0.19 -6.18 -3.87
C ALA A 30 -0.04 -6.59 -2.39
N ARG A 31 -0.68 -7.67 -1.96
CA ARG A 31 -0.54 -8.22 -0.60
C ARG A 31 0.90 -8.63 -0.32
N PHE A 32 1.51 -9.40 -1.22
CA PHE A 32 2.88 -9.87 -1.04
C PHE A 32 3.88 -8.71 -0.91
N ILE A 33 3.83 -7.73 -1.81
CA ILE A 33 4.68 -6.53 -1.73
C ILE A 33 4.45 -5.80 -0.41
N THR A 34 3.19 -5.61 -0.01
CA THR A 34 2.84 -4.91 1.24
C THR A 34 3.38 -5.63 2.46
N ASP A 35 3.24 -6.95 2.53
CA ASP A 35 3.70 -7.75 3.67
C ASP A 35 5.23 -7.68 3.79
N LYS A 36 5.95 -7.69 2.65
CA LYS A 36 7.40 -7.45 2.64
C LYS A 36 7.78 -6.02 3.03
N MET A 37 7.00 -5.01 2.63
CA MET A 37 7.20 -3.63 3.07
C MET A 37 7.03 -3.50 4.59
N VAL A 38 6.00 -4.13 5.16
CA VAL A 38 5.77 -4.14 6.62
C VAL A 38 6.97 -4.75 7.35
N LEU A 39 7.45 -5.89 6.88
CA LEU A 39 8.57 -6.61 7.46
C LEU A 39 9.89 -5.81 7.39
N GLU A 40 10.24 -5.27 6.22
CA GLU A 40 11.55 -4.63 6.03
C GLU A 40 11.61 -3.18 6.53
N LEU A 41 10.50 -2.46 6.41
CA LEU A 41 10.44 -1.05 6.78
C LEU A 41 9.95 -0.88 8.23
N GLY A 42 9.56 -1.96 8.91
CA GLY A 42 9.05 -1.92 10.27
C GLY A 42 7.77 -1.09 10.37
N LEU A 43 6.81 -1.34 9.47
CA LEU A 43 5.55 -0.59 9.41
C LEU A 43 4.53 -1.19 10.39
N SER A 44 3.62 -0.36 10.88
CA SER A 44 2.51 -0.81 11.72
C SER A 44 1.39 -1.46 10.90
N ASN A 45 0.53 -2.22 11.56
CA ASN A 45 -0.68 -2.79 10.93
C ASN A 45 -1.64 -1.71 10.42
N VAL A 46 -1.65 -0.53 11.03
CA VAL A 46 -2.45 0.61 10.54
C VAL A 46 -1.90 1.12 9.20
N GLN A 47 -0.57 1.25 9.08
CA GLN A 47 0.07 1.62 7.82
C GLN A 47 -0.18 0.55 6.73
N ARG A 48 -0.15 -0.74 7.11
CA ARG A 48 -0.34 -1.87 6.18
C ARG A 48 -1.59 -1.73 5.31
N ASN A 49 -2.75 -1.41 5.90
CA ASN A 49 -4.01 -1.37 5.16
C ASN A 49 -4.03 -0.27 4.10
N ASN A 50 -3.54 0.93 4.44
CA ASN A 50 -3.47 2.05 3.50
C ASN A 50 -2.47 1.75 2.36
N ILE A 51 -1.33 1.14 2.70
CA ILE A 51 -0.30 0.79 1.74
C ILE A 51 -0.78 -0.32 0.79
N LEU A 52 -1.53 -1.30 1.31
CA LEU A 52 -2.15 -2.33 0.49
C LEU A 52 -3.05 -1.72 -0.58
N GLN A 53 -3.88 -0.74 -0.22
CA GLN A 53 -4.76 -0.06 -1.16
C GLN A 53 -3.99 0.74 -2.21
N LEU A 54 -2.91 1.43 -1.82
CA LEU A 54 -2.04 2.14 -2.77
C LEU A 54 -1.32 1.19 -3.73
N ASN A 55 -0.84 0.05 -3.24
CA ASN A 55 -0.21 -0.98 -4.06
C ASN A 55 -1.22 -1.61 -5.04
N LEU A 56 -2.44 -1.92 -4.56
CA LEU A 56 -3.52 -2.46 -5.38
C LEU A 56 -3.91 -1.49 -6.49
N SER A 57 -4.18 -0.23 -6.15
CA SER A 57 -4.54 0.82 -7.12
C SER A 57 -3.44 1.08 -8.14
N TYR A 58 -2.17 1.05 -7.71
CA TYR A 58 -1.04 1.17 -8.62
C TYR A 58 -0.98 0.03 -9.63
N LEU A 59 -1.01 -1.22 -9.17
CA LEU A 59 -0.88 -2.40 -10.03
C LEU A 59 -2.07 -2.56 -10.99
N ASP A 60 -3.29 -2.26 -10.53
CA ASP A 60 -4.51 -2.29 -11.36
C ASP A 60 -4.50 -1.23 -12.45
N ALA A 61 -3.90 -0.07 -12.19
CA ALA A 61 -3.76 1.01 -13.15
C ALA A 61 -2.70 0.77 -14.24
N ILE A 62 -1.89 -0.29 -14.16
CA ILE A 62 -0.90 -0.64 -15.20
C ILE A 62 -1.62 -1.36 -16.34
N ASN A 63 -1.92 -0.62 -17.41
CA ASN A 63 -2.52 -1.16 -18.64
C ASN A 63 -1.50 -1.28 -19.78
N SER A 64 -0.36 -0.60 -19.67
CA SER A 64 0.77 -0.65 -20.60
C SER A 64 2.10 -0.47 -19.87
N TYR A 65 3.21 -0.83 -20.50
CA TYR A 65 4.56 -0.59 -19.96
C TYR A 65 4.82 0.90 -19.67
N ARG A 66 4.13 1.80 -20.38
CA ARG A 66 4.20 3.26 -20.17
C ARG A 66 3.60 3.71 -18.84
N ASP A 67 2.71 2.91 -18.25
CA ASP A 67 2.02 3.25 -17.01
C ASP A 67 2.83 2.92 -15.76
N ILE A 68 3.90 2.12 -15.90
CA ILE A 68 4.72 1.61 -14.79
C ILE A 68 5.23 2.74 -13.88
N ASN A 69 5.70 3.84 -14.47
CA ASN A 69 6.16 5.05 -13.76
C ASN A 69 5.20 6.24 -13.95
N GLY A 70 3.94 5.94 -14.30
CA GLY A 70 2.90 6.90 -14.65
C GLY A 70 2.24 7.58 -13.45
N LYS A 71 1.03 8.09 -13.67
CA LYS A 71 0.27 8.85 -12.66
C LYS A 71 0.03 8.06 -11.37
N ALA A 72 -0.35 6.79 -11.49
CA ALA A 72 -0.63 5.93 -10.34
C ALA A 72 0.62 5.66 -9.48
N TRP A 73 1.78 5.44 -10.12
CA TRP A 73 3.06 5.29 -9.43
C TRP A 73 3.46 6.55 -8.65
N LYS A 74 3.34 7.72 -9.29
CA LYS A 74 3.63 9.02 -8.65
C LYS A 74 2.71 9.27 -7.45
N HIS A 75 1.41 8.97 -7.61
CA HIS A 75 0.43 9.10 -6.52
C HIS A 75 0.76 8.17 -5.36
N ARG A 76 0.99 6.87 -5.63
CA ARG A 76 1.42 5.88 -4.64
C ARG A 76 2.61 6.37 -3.85
N ASN A 77 3.69 6.78 -4.52
CA ASN A 77 4.91 7.21 -3.85
C ASN A 77 4.73 8.48 -3.02
N LYS A 78 3.90 9.41 -3.49
CA LYS A 78 3.54 10.62 -2.73
C LYS A 78 2.81 10.28 -1.43
N GLU A 79 1.84 9.38 -1.46
CA GLU A 79 1.10 8.98 -0.27
C GLU A 79 1.96 8.12 0.68
N LEU A 80 2.79 7.22 0.15
CA LEU A 80 3.77 6.47 0.97
C LEU A 80 4.71 7.38 1.74
N ARG A 81 5.21 8.45 1.10
CA ARG A 81 6.05 9.47 1.76
C ARG A 81 5.35 10.12 2.96
N ARG A 82 4.05 10.39 2.85
CA ARG A 82 3.26 11.00 3.92
C ARG A 82 3.02 10.07 5.10
N MET A 83 2.98 8.75 4.85
CA MET A 83 2.69 7.74 5.86
C MET A 83 3.93 7.22 6.58
N MET A 84 5.12 7.45 6.04
CA MET A 84 6.39 6.91 6.56
C MET A 84 7.23 7.99 7.26
N SER A 85 7.96 7.59 8.30
CA SER A 85 9.05 8.42 8.85
C SER A 85 10.18 8.61 7.83
N ASP A 86 11.06 9.59 8.04
CA ASP A 86 12.16 9.86 7.12
C ASP A 86 13.11 8.65 6.97
N ARG A 87 13.35 7.90 8.04
CA ARG A 87 14.15 6.67 8.00
C ARG A 87 13.48 5.58 7.18
N GLN A 88 12.17 5.39 7.35
CA GLN A 88 11.38 4.43 6.58
C GLN A 88 11.35 4.80 5.10
N TRP A 89 11.12 6.08 4.80
CA TRP A 89 11.13 6.60 3.44
C TRP A 89 12.49 6.43 2.76
N LYS A 90 13.59 6.69 3.48
CA LYS A 90 14.94 6.46 2.97
C LYS A 90 15.15 4.99 2.58
N ARG A 91 14.85 4.06 3.50
CA ARG A 91 14.93 2.61 3.24
C ARG A 91 14.04 2.16 2.09
N TYR A 92 12.83 2.71 2.00
CA TYR A 92 11.89 2.44 0.91
C TYR A 92 12.48 2.82 -0.45
N LYS A 93 13.06 4.02 -0.58
CA LYS A 93 13.71 4.45 -1.84
C LYS A 93 14.95 3.64 -2.19
N GLU A 94 15.72 3.23 -1.19
CA GLU A 94 16.91 2.36 -1.38
C GLU A 94 16.52 0.94 -1.78
N SER A 95 15.32 0.49 -1.39
CA SER A 95 14.77 -0.81 -1.76
C SER A 95 14.09 -0.73 -3.13
N TYR A 96 14.87 -0.88 -4.21
CA TYR A 96 14.38 -0.76 -5.59
C TYR A 96 13.11 -1.58 -5.87
N TYR A 97 13.02 -2.80 -5.34
CA TYR A 97 11.87 -3.70 -5.49
C TYR A 97 10.59 -3.25 -4.75
N PHE A 98 10.66 -2.25 -3.85
CA PHE A 98 9.48 -1.58 -3.29
C PHE A 98 9.18 -0.26 -4.00
N TYR A 99 10.23 0.50 -4.35
CA TYR A 99 10.11 1.80 -4.99
C TYR A 99 9.56 1.68 -6.41
N GLN A 100 10.03 0.69 -7.16
CA GLN A 100 9.57 0.31 -8.49
C GLN A 100 9.23 -1.18 -8.49
N PRO A 101 8.02 -1.58 -8.08
CA PRO A 101 7.65 -2.99 -7.97
C PRO A 101 7.58 -3.72 -9.30
N ILE A 102 7.20 -3.01 -10.37
CA ILE A 102 7.07 -3.54 -11.73
C ILE A 102 8.08 -2.84 -12.63
N ASP A 103 8.69 -3.59 -13.54
CA ASP A 103 9.60 -3.10 -14.57
C ASP A 103 9.23 -3.69 -15.93
N TRP A 104 9.79 -3.11 -16.99
CA TRP A 104 9.64 -3.59 -18.37
C TRP A 104 11.02 -3.84 -18.98
N ARG A 105 11.35 -5.12 -19.18
CA ARG A 105 12.61 -5.53 -19.81
C ARG A 105 12.41 -6.76 -20.66
N SER A 106 13.15 -6.85 -21.76
CA SER A 106 13.08 -7.99 -22.69
C SER A 106 11.65 -8.32 -23.15
N ASN A 107 10.84 -7.29 -23.45
CA ASN A 107 9.43 -7.41 -23.86
C ASN A 107 8.50 -8.12 -22.86
N ALA A 108 8.86 -8.12 -21.57
CA ALA A 108 8.06 -8.71 -20.52
C ALA A 108 7.98 -7.81 -19.29
N TYR A 109 6.85 -7.92 -18.58
CA TYR A 109 6.73 -7.36 -17.24
C TYR A 109 7.58 -8.15 -16.26
N VAL A 110 8.29 -7.42 -15.40
CA VAL A 110 9.14 -8.00 -14.37
C VAL A 110 8.72 -7.49 -13.02
N HIS A 111 8.53 -8.43 -12.11
CA HIS A 111 8.15 -8.17 -10.74
C HIS A 111 9.42 -8.15 -9.88
N ASN A 112 9.90 -6.95 -9.56
CA ASN A 112 11.20 -6.75 -8.93
C ASN A 112 11.28 -7.36 -7.52
N ILE A 113 10.14 -7.56 -6.86
CA ILE A 113 10.08 -8.21 -5.54
C ILE A 113 10.66 -9.62 -5.54
N TYR A 114 10.56 -10.36 -6.64
CA TYR A 114 11.06 -11.73 -6.73
C TYR A 114 12.58 -11.83 -6.93
N ALA A 115 13.26 -10.73 -7.25
CA ALA A 115 14.73 -10.71 -7.25
C ALA A 115 15.28 -10.89 -5.82
N LYS A 116 14.54 -10.43 -4.80
CA LYS A 116 14.89 -10.60 -3.38
C LYS A 116 14.14 -11.75 -2.72
N TYR A 117 12.87 -11.95 -3.07
CA TYR A 117 12.03 -13.00 -2.50
C TYR A 117 11.56 -13.97 -3.58
N PRO A 118 12.44 -14.88 -4.06
CA PRO A 118 12.09 -15.78 -5.17
C PRO A 118 10.95 -16.74 -4.82
N ASN A 119 10.84 -17.11 -3.53
CA ASN A 119 9.78 -17.98 -3.05
C ASN A 119 8.55 -17.16 -2.66
N ARG A 120 7.50 -17.28 -3.45
CA ARG A 120 6.16 -16.79 -3.10
C ARG A 120 5.54 -17.72 -2.06
N VAL A 121 6.03 -17.69 -0.83
CA VAL A 121 5.30 -18.29 0.28
C VAL A 121 4.09 -17.39 0.52
N VAL A 122 2.95 -17.78 -0.05
CA VAL A 122 1.66 -17.20 0.30
C VAL A 122 1.40 -17.61 1.74
N VAL A 123 1.82 -16.79 2.70
CA VAL A 123 1.32 -16.90 4.06
C VAL A 123 -0.14 -16.50 3.97
N VAL A 124 -1.01 -17.49 3.77
CA VAL A 124 -2.43 -17.32 4.03
C VAL A 124 -2.51 -17.01 5.52
N HIS A 125 -2.56 -15.72 5.86
CA HIS A 125 -3.07 -15.31 7.15
C HIS A 125 -4.55 -15.71 7.13
N GLU A 126 -4.82 -16.95 7.53
CA GLU A 126 -6.13 -17.33 8.01
C GLU A 126 -6.40 -16.39 9.17
N SER A 127 -7.13 -15.32 8.90
CA SER A 127 -7.81 -14.55 9.92
C SER A 127 -8.77 -15.51 10.58
N LYS A 128 -8.29 -16.22 11.61
CA LYS A 128 -9.10 -17.02 12.51
C LYS A 128 -10.29 -16.13 12.92
N PRO A 129 -11.53 -16.58 12.74
CA PRO A 129 -12.67 -15.79 13.17
C PRO A 129 -12.53 -15.56 14.67
N CYS A 130 -12.41 -14.30 15.06
CA CYS A 130 -12.41 -13.88 16.44
C CYS A 130 -13.71 -14.40 17.08
N LYS A 131 -13.60 -15.44 17.91
CA LYS A 131 -14.70 -15.91 18.73
C LYS A 131 -15.15 -14.74 19.59
N HIS A 132 -16.29 -14.14 19.24
CA HIS A 132 -16.96 -13.16 20.07
C HIS A 132 -17.16 -13.79 21.45
N HIS A 133 -16.36 -13.35 22.42
CA HIS A 133 -16.61 -13.65 23.82
C HIS A 133 -17.93 -12.99 24.18
N LYS A 134 -18.94 -13.81 24.49
CA LYS A 134 -20.18 -13.37 25.11
C LYS A 134 -19.81 -12.74 26.45
N HIS A 135 -19.85 -11.42 26.52
CA HIS A 135 -19.80 -10.73 27.81
C HIS A 135 -21.15 -10.94 28.50
N HIS A 136 -21.14 -11.80 29.52
CA HIS A 136 -22.23 -11.92 30.47
C HIS A 136 -22.45 -10.57 31.16
N LYS A 137 -23.67 -10.06 31.06
CA LYS A 137 -24.20 -9.02 31.94
C LYS A 137 -24.13 -9.52 33.38
N TYR A 138 -23.53 -8.73 34.25
CA TYR A 138 -23.87 -8.70 35.66
C TYR A 138 -24.22 -7.28 36.06
N ASP A 139 -25.39 -7.19 36.68
CA ASP A 139 -26.06 -5.99 37.15
C ASP A 139 -25.61 -5.66 38.59
N LYS A 140 -25.49 -4.35 38.82
CA LYS A 140 -25.79 -3.59 40.05
C LYS A 140 -24.80 -3.41 41.22
N HIS A 141 -24.96 -2.19 41.79
CA HIS A 141 -24.64 -1.65 43.13
C HIS A 141 -23.18 -1.26 43.39
N ASP A 142 -22.81 -0.15 44.05
CA ASP A 142 -23.51 1.03 44.58
C ASP A 142 -22.45 2.08 45.02
N LYS A 143 -22.85 3.36 45.04
CA LYS A 143 -22.44 4.46 45.96
C LYS A 143 -21.02 5.08 45.95
N HIS A 144 -21.05 6.37 45.57
CA HIS A 144 -20.48 7.58 46.21
C HIS A 144 -19.01 7.62 46.70
N HIS A 145 -18.27 8.61 46.17
CA HIS A 145 -17.71 9.69 47.00
C HIS A 145 -17.57 11.00 46.19
N LYS A 146 -18.05 12.09 46.79
CA LYS A 146 -17.84 13.49 46.40
C LYS A 146 -16.55 14.03 47.02
N HIS A 147 -16.07 15.15 46.46
CA HIS A 147 -15.10 16.17 46.93
C HIS A 147 -13.92 16.27 45.94
N ASP A 148 -13.38 17.44 45.61
CA ASP A 148 -13.86 18.82 45.58
C ASP A 148 -12.88 19.57 44.66
N LYS A 149 -13.43 20.46 43.84
CA LYS A 149 -12.93 21.77 43.38
C LYS A 149 -11.43 22.18 43.41
N HIS A 150 -11.07 22.78 42.27
CA HIS A 150 -10.17 23.93 42.00
C HIS A 150 -8.66 23.70 41.75
N HIS A 151 -8.21 23.99 40.52
CA HIS A 151 -7.43 25.20 40.24
C HIS A 151 -7.50 25.61 38.76
N LYS A 152 -7.49 26.93 38.54
CA LYS A 152 -7.68 27.67 37.30
C LYS A 152 -6.34 28.23 36.81
N HIS A 153 -6.25 28.38 35.49
CA HIS A 153 -5.41 29.30 34.69
C HIS A 153 -3.87 29.13 34.72
N ASP A 154 -3.26 28.99 33.54
CA ASP A 154 -2.74 30.18 32.86
C ASP A 154 -2.54 30.01 31.35
N LYS A 155 -2.87 31.08 30.63
CA LYS A 155 -2.62 31.29 29.21
C LYS A 155 -1.21 31.86 29.06
N HIS A 156 -0.45 31.42 28.07
CA HIS A 156 0.54 32.30 27.43
C HIS A 156 0.59 32.10 25.91
N HIS A 157 0.97 33.21 25.27
CA HIS A 157 0.68 33.64 23.90
C HIS A 157 1.70 33.18 22.84
N LYS A 158 1.18 33.08 21.61
CA LYS A 158 1.72 33.51 20.27
C LYS A 158 3.24 33.63 20.06
N HIS A 159 3.75 33.09 18.95
CA HIS A 159 3.87 33.82 17.66
C HIS A 159 4.47 32.95 16.52
N ASP A 160 4.21 33.44 15.32
CA ASP A 160 4.51 32.99 13.96
C ASP A 160 5.88 32.36 13.67
N LYS A 161 5.90 31.49 12.65
CA LYS A 161 6.68 31.75 11.43
C LYS A 161 6.21 30.85 10.29
N HIS A 162 5.67 31.51 9.26
CA HIS A 162 5.63 31.00 7.90
C HIS A 162 7.00 30.43 7.50
N ARG A 163 7.02 29.18 7.01
CA ARG A 163 8.03 28.72 6.05
C ARG A 163 7.31 28.13 4.85
N LYS A 164 7.06 29.01 3.88
CA LYS A 164 7.06 28.61 2.47
C LYS A 164 8.41 27.95 2.22
N TYR A 165 8.41 26.68 1.83
CA TYR A 165 9.48 26.17 0.99
C TYR A 165 8.88 26.01 -0.39
N ASP A 166 9.44 26.83 -1.26
CA ASP A 166 9.20 26.85 -2.67
C ASP A 166 9.43 25.48 -3.30
N LYS A 167 8.72 25.29 -4.40
CA LYS A 167 9.16 24.43 -5.49
C LYS A 167 10.61 24.78 -5.79
N ASP A 168 11.46 23.77 -5.99
CA ASP A 168 12.21 23.60 -7.23
C ASP A 168 13.12 22.36 -7.13
N ASP A 169 13.18 21.67 -8.27
CA ASP A 169 14.24 20.79 -8.75
C ASP A 169 14.99 19.86 -7.79
N TRP A 170 14.65 18.56 -7.87
CA TRP A 170 15.68 17.52 -7.76
C TRP A 170 15.38 16.39 -8.74
N TYR A 171 15.69 16.61 -10.01
CA TYR A 171 15.92 15.57 -11.00
C TYR A 171 17.40 15.60 -11.39
N GLU A 172 18.26 15.20 -10.47
CA GLU A 172 19.68 15.05 -10.79
C GLU A 172 19.96 13.61 -11.24
N LYS A 173 20.44 13.54 -12.47
CA LYS A 173 20.83 12.35 -13.22
C LYS A 173 21.87 11.55 -12.44
N HIS A 174 21.65 10.24 -12.28
CA HIS A 174 22.76 9.31 -12.07
C HIS A 174 23.21 8.75 -13.42
N PRO A 175 24.48 8.93 -13.83
CA PRO A 175 25.04 8.20 -14.95
C PRO A 175 25.26 6.76 -14.49
N PHE A 176 24.56 5.80 -15.10
CA PHE A 176 24.92 4.40 -14.94
C PHE A 176 26.28 4.19 -15.59
N GLY A 177 27.28 3.93 -14.73
CA GLY A 177 28.65 3.69 -15.13
C GLY A 177 28.79 2.40 -15.95
N SER A 178 29.67 2.49 -16.94
CA SER A 178 30.21 1.38 -17.69
C SER A 178 30.95 0.39 -16.78
N ARG A 179 30.68 -0.90 -16.95
CA ARG A 179 31.61 -2.01 -16.71
C ARG A 179 31.41 -2.98 -17.88
N ARG A 180 32.31 -2.94 -18.86
CA ARG A 180 33.45 -3.87 -19.05
C ARG A 180 32.97 -5.28 -19.35
#